data_AF-A0A935UNK9-F1
#
_entry.id   AF-A0A935UNK9-F1
#
_cell.length_a   1.000
_cell.length_b   1.000
_cell.length_c   1.000
_cell.angle_alpha   90.00
_cell.angle_beta   90.00
_cell.angle_gamma   90.00
#
_symmetry.space_group_name_H-M   'P 1'
#
loop_
_entity.id
_entity.type
_entity.pdbx_description
1 polymer ?
#
loop_
_entity_poly.entity_id
_entity_poly.type
_entity_poly.pdbx_seq_one_letter_code
_entity_poly.pdbx_strand_id
1 'polypeptide(L)'
;MDERKQTILDYVVSEYLEEDDDRVIGEDTPLITGGIVDSFSMVSLKRFLEKKYGIQIPDADASPEAFDTVNRIAALVERFKKS
;
A
#
# COMPACT_ATOMS: atom_id res chain seq x y z
N MET A 1 10.64 -8.82 9.48
CA MET A 1 9.73 -7.89 8.79
C MET A 1 8.39 -7.89 9.50
N ASP A 2 7.74 -6.74 9.62
CA ASP A 2 6.34 -6.66 10.06
C ASP A 2 5.45 -7.46 9.09
N GLU A 3 4.66 -8.41 9.59
CA GLU A 3 3.77 -9.25 8.76
C GLU A 3 2.81 -8.41 7.88
N ARG A 4 2.43 -7.22 8.38
CA ARG A 4 1.61 -6.27 7.63
C ARG A 4 2.32 -5.73 6.40
N LYS A 5 3.59 -5.35 6.54
CA LYS A 5 4.40 -4.81 5.45
C LYS A 5 4.61 -5.84 4.37
N GLN A 6 4.93 -7.08 4.75
CA GLN A 6 5.05 -8.20 3.81
C GLN A 6 3.75 -8.40 3.04
N THR A 7 2.61 -8.43 3.74
CA THR A 7 1.29 -8.51 3.10
C THR A 7 1.05 -7.42 2.05
N ILE A 8 1.42 -6.17 2.37
CA ILE A 8 1.19 -5.03 1.47
C ILE A 8 2.14 -5.15 0.27
N LEU A 9 3.40 -5.50 0.52
CA LEU A 9 4.40 -5.74 -0.51
C LEU A 9 3.95 -6.84 -1.47
N ASP A 10 3.52 -7.98 -0.95
CA ASP A 10 3.05 -9.11 -1.76
C ASP A 10 1.84 -8.73 -2.63
N TYR A 11 0.90 -7.96 -2.08
CA TYR A 11 -0.25 -7.46 -2.84
C TYR A 11 0.21 -6.51 -3.96
N VAL A 12 1.11 -5.57 -3.65
CA VAL A 12 1.63 -4.61 -4.63
C VAL A 12 2.40 -5.32 -5.75
N VAL A 13 3.25 -6.28 -5.40
CA VAL A 13 4.00 -7.08 -6.38
C VAL A 13 3.04 -7.90 -7.24
N SER A 14 2.09 -8.60 -6.62
CA SER A 14 1.16 -9.47 -7.34
C SER A 14 0.19 -8.72 -8.26
N GLU A 15 -0.17 -7.48 -7.93
CA GLU A 15 -1.20 -6.74 -8.67
C GLU A 15 -0.61 -5.70 -9.64
N TYR A 16 0.62 -5.21 -9.39
CA TYR A 16 1.20 -4.08 -10.12
C TYR A 16 2.56 -4.36 -10.74
N LEU A 17 3.24 -5.45 -10.39
CA LEU A 17 4.43 -5.89 -11.11
C LEU A 17 4.08 -7.07 -12.00
N GLU A 18 4.59 -7.05 -13.23
CA GLU A 18 4.52 -8.17 -14.15
C GLU A 18 5.60 -9.20 -13.79
N GLU A 19 5.43 -10.46 -14.20
CA GLU A 19 6.36 -11.55 -13.85
C GLU A 19 7.78 -11.33 -14.42
N ASP A 20 7.91 -10.54 -15.48
CA ASP A 20 9.18 -10.15 -16.12
C ASP A 20 9.74 -8.81 -15.60
N ASP A 21 9.17 -8.25 -14.52
CA ASP A 21 9.61 -6.99 -13.94
C ASP A 21 10.70 -7.19 -12.88
N ASP A 22 11.95 -6.86 -13.22
CA ASP A 22 13.11 -6.98 -12.33
C ASP A 22 13.14 -5.92 -11.20
N ARG A 23 12.13 -5.06 -11.07
CA ARG A 23 12.11 -4.01 -10.03
C ARG A 23 11.98 -4.63 -8.65
N VAL A 24 13.03 -4.47 -7.84
CA VAL A 24 12.99 -4.81 -6.42
C VAL A 24 12.20 -3.75 -5.65
N ILE A 25 10.98 -4.08 -5.27
CA ILE A 25 10.18 -3.26 -4.35
C ILE A 25 10.56 -3.63 -2.91
N GLY A 26 10.92 -2.60 -2.13
CA GLY A 26 11.16 -2.69 -0.70
C GLY A 26 10.21 -1.80 0.09
N GLU A 27 10.39 -1.76 1.40
CA GLU A 27 9.49 -1.05 2.32
C GLU A 27 9.46 0.48 2.10
N ASP A 28 10.57 1.02 1.60
CA ASP A 28 10.80 2.45 1.33
C ASP A 28 10.74 2.79 -0.17
N THR A 29 10.42 1.82 -1.03
CA THR A 29 10.29 2.06 -2.46
C THR A 29 9.08 2.95 -2.73
N PRO A 30 9.24 4.06 -3.47
CA PRO A 30 8.12 4.89 -3.85
C PRO A 30 7.22 4.18 -4.87
N LEU A 31 6.00 3.89 -4.46
CA LEU A 31 4.99 3.17 -5.23
C LEU A 31 4.24 4.12 -6.16
N ILE A 32 3.78 5.26 -5.65
CA ILE A 32 2.96 6.20 -6.41
C ILE A 32 3.87 7.12 -7.22
N THR A 33 4.82 7.78 -6.55
CA THR A 33 5.77 8.69 -7.20
C THR A 33 6.76 7.95 -8.09
N GLY A 34 7.03 6.67 -7.81
CA GLY A 34 7.81 5.78 -8.66
C GLY A 34 7.04 5.20 -9.85
N GLY A 35 5.74 5.50 -9.98
CA GLY A 35 4.91 5.06 -11.11
C GLY A 35 4.60 3.57 -11.13
N ILE A 36 4.65 2.91 -9.97
CA ILE A 36 4.26 1.49 -9.80
C ILE A 36 2.75 1.40 -9.58
N VAL A 37 2.19 2.34 -8.82
CA VAL A 37 0.77 2.38 -8.48
C VAL A 37 0.17 3.68 -9.01
N ASP A 38 -0.86 3.54 -9.84
CA ASP A 38 -1.64 4.68 -10.32
C ASP A 38 -2.70 5.16 -9.32
N SER A 39 -3.21 6.36 -9.55
CA SER A 39 -4.29 6.96 -8.74
C SER A 39 -5.57 6.10 -8.68
N PHE A 40 -5.89 5.36 -9.75
CA PHE A 40 -7.01 4.41 -9.77
C PHE A 40 -6.72 3.18 -8.91
N SER A 41 -5.51 2.62 -9.05
CA SER A 41 -5.05 1.46 -8.29
C SER A 41 -4.98 1.73 -6.79
N MET A 42 -4.70 2.97 -6.39
CA MET A 42 -4.75 3.40 -4.98
C MET A 42 -6.12 3.14 -4.33
N VAL A 43 -7.23 3.27 -5.07
CA VAL A 43 -8.57 2.98 -4.55
C VAL A 43 -8.74 1.48 -4.26
N SER A 44 -8.21 0.61 -5.12
CA SER A 44 -8.20 -0.84 -4.92
C SER A 44 -7.34 -1.23 -3.73
N LEU A 45 -6.13 -0.67 -3.63
CA LEU A 45 -5.22 -0.87 -2.51
C LEU A 45 -5.86 -0.42 -1.19
N LYS A 46 -6.47 0.76 -1.16
CA LYS A 46 -7.23 1.26 0.00
C LYS A 46 -8.30 0.25 0.42
N ARG A 47 -9.17 -0.18 -0.50
CA ARG A 47 -10.25 -1.14 -0.21
C ARG A 47 -9.71 -2.49 0.27
N PHE A 48 -8.59 -2.95 -0.28
CA PHE A 48 -7.91 -4.16 0.16
C PHE A 48 -7.49 -4.05 1.62
N LEU A 49 -6.87 -2.94 2.03
CA LEU A 49 -6.45 -2.71 3.41
C LEU A 49 -7.65 -2.63 4.36
N GLU A 50 -8.69 -1.89 3.98
CA GLU A 50 -9.94 -1.78 4.75
C GLU A 50 -10.56 -3.15 5.00
N LYS A 51 -10.68 -3.98 3.96
CA LYS A 51 -11.23 -5.33 4.07
C LYS A 51 -10.33 -6.28 4.85
N LYS A 52 -9.01 -6.23 4.63
CA LYS A 52 -8.04 -7.15 5.25
C LYS A 52 -7.86 -6.87 6.75
N TYR A 53 -7.89 -5.60 7.15
CA TYR A 53 -7.65 -5.19 8.53
C TYR A 53 -8.91 -4.76 9.28
N GLY A 54 -10.06 -4.69 8.61
CA GLY A 54 -11.33 -4.27 9.22
C GLY A 54 -11.35 -2.80 9.62
N ILE A 55 -10.63 -1.95 8.89
CA ILE A 55 -10.51 -0.51 9.15
C ILE A 55 -11.27 0.30 8.10
N GLN A 56 -11.53 1.58 8.39
CA GLN A 56 -12.01 2.55 7.41
C GLN A 56 -10.99 3.67 7.28
N ILE A 57 -10.53 3.93 6.06
CA ILE A 57 -9.58 5.00 5.78
C ILE A 57 -10.37 6.14 5.12
N PRO A 58 -10.47 7.33 5.72
CA PRO A 58 -11.09 8.49 5.08
C PRO A 58 -10.33 8.87 3.80
N ASP A 59 -11.04 9.35 2.77
CA ASP A 59 -10.40 9.78 1.52
C ASP A 59 -9.41 10.94 1.74
N ALA A 60 -9.64 11.76 2.77
CA ALA A 60 -8.73 12.83 3.18
C ALA A 60 -7.38 12.31 3.71
N ASP A 61 -7.35 11.12 4.33
CA ASP A 61 -6.13 10.47 4.80
C ASP A 61 -5.53 9.53 3.72
N ALA A 62 -6.30 9.14 2.70
CA ALA A 62 -5.85 8.33 1.57
C ALA A 62 -5.19 9.16 0.47
N SER A 63 -4.16 9.91 0.84
CA SER A 63 -3.38 10.72 -0.10
C SER A 63 -2.29 9.91 -0.81
N PRO A 64 -1.85 10.34 -2.01
CA PRO A 64 -0.69 9.77 -2.70
C PRO A 64 0.54 9.66 -1.80
N GLU A 65 0.76 10.67 -0.95
CA GLU A 65 1.87 10.67 0.01
C GLU A 65 1.73 9.53 1.02
N ALA A 66 0.54 9.34 1.60
CA ALA A 66 0.30 8.30 2.61
C ALA A 66 0.41 6.88 2.03
N PHE A 67 0.16 6.74 0.73
CA PHE A 67 0.24 5.48 -0.02
C PHE A 67 1.56 5.32 -0.80
N ASP A 68 2.49 6.25 -0.67
CA ASP A 68 3.69 6.25 -1.50
C ASP A 68 4.68 5.16 -1.12
N THR A 69 4.69 4.67 0.12
CA THR A 69 5.58 3.57 0.51
C THR A 69 4.86 2.57 1.40
N VAL A 70 5.31 1.32 1.37
CA VAL A 70 4.76 0.26 2.23
C VAL A 70 4.87 0.62 3.71
N ASN A 71 5.96 1.29 4.11
CA ASN A 71 6.14 1.81 5.46
C ASN A 71 5.03 2.78 5.86
N ARG A 72 4.69 3.73 4.99
CA ARG A 72 3.63 4.72 5.26
C ARG A 72 2.25 4.06 5.28
N ILE A 73 1.97 3.14 4.37
CA ILE A 73 0.72 2.38 4.34
C ILE A 73 0.55 1.58 5.63
N ALA A 74 1.59 0.86 6.08
CA ALA A 74 1.52 0.07 7.30
C ALA A 74 1.30 0.95 8.54
N ALA A 75 1.94 2.12 8.60
CA ALA A 75 1.71 3.10 9.67
C ALA A 75 0.29 3.67 9.64
N LEU A 76 -0.26 3.93 8.46
CA LEU A 76 -1.64 4.38 8.27
C LEU A 76 -2.63 3.33 8.79
N VAL A 77 -2.46 2.07 8.41
CA VAL A 77 -3.27 0.95 8.88
C VAL A 77 -3.22 0.84 10.41
N GLU A 78 -2.03 0.93 11.00
CA GLU A 78 -1.87 0.85 12.46
C GLU A 78 -2.57 2.01 13.19
N ARG A 79 -2.52 3.22 12.63
CA ARG A 79 -3.22 4.40 13.17
C ARG A 79 -4.73 4.18 13.24
N PHE A 80 -5.33 3.55 12.23
CA PHE A 80 -6.78 3.30 12.20
C PHE A 80 -7.20 2.03 12.95
N LYS A 81 -6.32 1.02 13.06
CA LYS A 81 -6.62 -0.22 13.80
C LYS A 81 -6.63 -0.03 15.32
N LYS A 82 -5.89 0.96 15.84
CA LYS A 82 -5.88 1.32 17.26
C LYS A 82 -7.04 2.23 17.70
N SER A 83 -7.90 2.64 16.77
CA SER A 83 -8.98 3.60 17.02
C SER A 83 -10.35 2.95 17.20
#